data_AF-A0A409X0V4-F1
#
_entry.id   AF-A0A409X0V4-F1
#
_cell.length_a   1.000
_cell.length_b   1.000
_cell.length_c   1.000
_cell.angle_alpha   90.00
_cell.angle_beta   90.00
_cell.angle_gamma   90.00
#
_symmetry.space_group_name_H-M   'P 1'
#
loop_
_entity.id
_entity.type
_entity.pdbx_description
1 polymer ?
#
loop_
_entity_poly.entity_id
_entity_poly.type
_entity_poly.pdbx_seq_one_letter_code
_entity_poly.pdbx_strand_id
1 'polypeptide(L)'
;MHIWRLMKADKQLGQAQNIRSLLPHCHSLIVHCPSLDGKICLMISGNVIQCHLIYIYCLTKQLNTDPHDISLYHGHTYFPPNTEYKAYIQALPSQSPKKSAPCDHFTAINAQDHKKFKNMDITGIVTINCSHILIKSTVDLQLGEKFANTDYALAHAICNTKPHPEEILFIDHDFAHKSDHHHSYDISCGFSKNVIKCFQKNFPNEVEFVRNMKWLIPLLYVQNHQDNCTYLYSSAYQENTRNFQGESAEQPWIELNQLAPQTQQMNNSHHQDTIIDHHSHWNWAKTTNMAATLS
;
A
#
# COMPACT_ATOMS: atom_id res chain seq x y z
N MET A 1 -14.30 -22.88 -5.02
CA MET A 1 -14.91 -21.82 -4.19
C MET A 1 -14.39 -20.40 -4.52
N HIS A 2 -13.51 -20.24 -5.53
CA HIS A 2 -12.91 -18.94 -5.90
C HIS A 2 -13.83 -18.00 -6.69
N ILE A 3 -14.66 -18.55 -7.59
CA ILE A 3 -15.62 -17.77 -8.40
C ILE A 3 -16.61 -17.00 -7.51
N TRP A 4 -17.07 -17.59 -6.41
CA TRP A 4 -17.97 -16.92 -5.47
C TRP A 4 -17.35 -15.68 -4.83
N ARG A 5 -16.05 -15.73 -4.53
CA ARG A 5 -15.31 -14.61 -3.95
C ARG A 5 -15.17 -13.47 -4.94
N LEU A 6 -14.78 -13.79 -6.18
CA LEU A 6 -14.76 -12.82 -7.29
C LEU A 6 -16.14 -12.19 -7.49
N MET A 7 -17.20 -12.98 -7.57
CA MET A 7 -18.59 -12.47 -7.70
C MET A 7 -19.00 -11.58 -6.53
N LYS A 8 -18.54 -11.90 -5.30
CA LYS A 8 -18.81 -11.09 -4.10
C LYS A 8 -18.04 -9.77 -4.15
N ALA A 9 -16.77 -9.78 -4.56
CA ALA A 9 -15.96 -8.59 -4.76
C ALA A 9 -16.57 -7.72 -5.87
N ASP A 10 -16.93 -8.30 -7.02
CA ASP A 10 -17.64 -7.61 -8.10
C ASP A 10 -18.92 -6.95 -7.60
N LYS A 11 -19.69 -7.63 -6.74
CA LYS A 11 -20.89 -7.03 -6.12
C LYS A 11 -20.54 -5.89 -5.16
N GLN A 12 -19.55 -6.06 -4.29
CA GLN A 12 -19.10 -5.03 -3.33
C GLN A 12 -18.56 -3.78 -4.03
N LEU A 13 -17.99 -3.95 -5.22
CA LEU A 13 -17.44 -2.90 -6.06
C LEU A 13 -18.48 -2.31 -7.04
N GLY A 14 -19.73 -2.78 -6.99
CA GLY A 14 -20.80 -2.34 -7.90
C GLY A 14 -20.65 -2.83 -9.35
N GLN A 15 -19.71 -3.72 -9.64
CA GLN A 15 -19.33 -4.15 -10.99
C GLN A 15 -20.28 -5.23 -11.57
N ALA A 16 -21.00 -5.96 -10.71
CA ALA A 16 -21.85 -7.09 -11.08
C ALA A 16 -23.01 -6.77 -12.04
N GLN A 17 -23.33 -5.49 -12.28
CA GLN A 17 -24.44 -5.05 -13.15
C GLN A 17 -23.99 -4.31 -14.41
N ASN A 18 -22.76 -4.52 -14.87
CA ASN A 18 -22.20 -3.79 -16.02
C ASN A 18 -22.22 -2.26 -15.79
N ILE A 19 -22.17 -1.84 -14.52
CA ILE A 19 -22.10 -0.43 -14.12
C ILE A 19 -20.85 0.23 -14.68
N ARG A 20 -19.80 -0.52 -15.08
CA ARG A 20 -18.66 -0.01 -15.85
C ARG A 20 -19.07 0.80 -17.09
N SER A 21 -20.17 0.41 -17.74
CA SER A 21 -20.71 1.12 -18.90
C SER A 21 -21.41 2.44 -18.55
N LEU A 22 -21.80 2.62 -17.28
CA LEU A 22 -22.53 3.78 -16.76
C LEU A 22 -21.65 4.70 -15.90
N LEU A 23 -20.66 4.13 -15.21
CA LEU A 23 -19.64 4.78 -14.42
C LEU A 23 -18.30 4.25 -14.94
N PRO A 24 -17.63 4.98 -15.87
CA PRO A 24 -16.38 4.52 -16.47
C PRO A 24 -15.22 4.47 -15.46
N HIS A 25 -15.47 4.87 -14.22
CA HIS A 25 -14.55 4.89 -13.10
C HIS A 25 -14.16 3.48 -12.68
N CYS A 26 -12.86 3.20 -12.70
CA CYS A 26 -12.20 2.05 -12.08
C CYS A 26 -12.07 0.79 -12.96
N HIS A 27 -11.01 0.78 -13.76
CA HIS A 27 -10.38 -0.49 -14.17
C HIS A 27 -9.76 -1.24 -12.97
N SER A 28 -9.47 -0.55 -11.85
CA SER A 28 -9.04 -1.17 -10.60
C SER A 28 -10.24 -1.57 -9.71
N LEU A 29 -10.33 -2.84 -9.36
CA LEU A 29 -11.34 -3.42 -8.48
C LEU A 29 -11.07 -3.09 -7.00
N ILE A 30 -10.93 -1.80 -6.66
CA ILE A 30 -10.63 -1.31 -5.31
C ILE A 30 -11.77 -0.46 -4.78
N VAL A 31 -12.14 -0.65 -3.52
CA VAL A 31 -13.01 0.30 -2.81
C VAL A 31 -12.15 1.47 -2.35
N HIS A 32 -12.26 2.60 -3.05
CA HIS A 32 -11.49 3.81 -2.75
C HIS A 32 -12.00 4.52 -1.49
N CYS A 33 -11.12 5.36 -0.93
CA CYS A 33 -11.47 6.18 0.21
C CYS A 33 -12.38 7.34 -0.25
N PRO A 34 -13.57 7.54 0.36
CA PRO A 34 -14.47 8.62 -0.04
C PRO A 34 -13.87 10.02 0.13
N SER A 35 -12.87 10.18 1.01
CA SER A 35 -12.16 11.44 1.21
C SER A 35 -11.04 11.70 0.18
N LEU A 36 -10.67 10.68 -0.62
CA LEU A 36 -9.76 10.82 -1.76
C LEU A 36 -10.53 11.15 -3.05
N ASP A 37 -11.82 10.81 -3.10
CA ASP A 37 -12.71 11.25 -4.15
C ASP A 37 -13.11 12.71 -3.86
N GLY A 38 -12.64 13.64 -4.71
CA GLY A 38 -12.85 15.09 -4.60
C GLY A 38 -14.32 15.57 -4.62
N LYS A 39 -15.30 14.72 -4.34
CA LYS A 39 -16.73 15.03 -4.26
C LYS A 39 -17.29 15.04 -2.83
N ILE A 40 -16.60 14.47 -1.84
CA ILE A 40 -17.06 14.47 -0.43
C ILE A 40 -15.98 15.07 0.46
N CYS A 41 -15.75 16.37 0.31
CA CYS A 41 -15.02 17.15 1.32
C CYS A 41 -15.74 18.49 1.50
N LEU A 42 -16.87 18.46 2.21
CA LEU A 42 -17.41 19.66 2.82
C LEU A 42 -16.59 19.95 4.09
N MET A 43 -15.83 21.05 4.00
CA MET A 43 -15.45 21.97 5.08
C MET A 43 -14.07 21.83 5.75
N ILE A 44 -13.46 23.03 5.82
CA ILE A 44 -12.38 23.58 6.67
C ILE A 44 -10.92 23.28 6.28
N SER A 45 -10.38 24.21 5.48
CA SER A 45 -8.98 24.61 5.28
C SER A 45 -7.89 23.54 5.50
N GLY A 46 -7.43 22.96 4.39
CA GLY A 46 -6.19 22.20 4.28
C GLY A 46 -6.37 20.95 3.41
N ASN A 47 -5.94 21.03 2.14
CA ASN A 47 -6.05 19.98 1.12
C ASN A 47 -4.85 19.03 1.23
N VAL A 48 -5.00 17.96 2.01
CA VAL A 48 -3.90 17.08 2.39
C VAL A 48 -4.28 15.62 2.16
N ILE A 49 -3.52 14.91 1.33
CA ILE A 49 -3.66 13.47 1.13
C ILE A 49 -2.53 12.77 1.86
N GLN A 50 -2.90 12.01 2.89
CA GLN A 50 -1.93 11.30 3.72
C GLN A 50 -2.00 9.80 3.47
N CYS A 51 -0.86 9.23 3.09
CA CYS A 51 -0.64 7.81 2.90
C CYS A 51 0.36 7.29 3.94
N HIS A 52 0.22 6.04 4.32
CA HIS A 52 1.12 5.38 5.25
C HIS A 52 1.44 3.97 4.76
N LEU A 53 2.64 3.50 5.08
CA LEU A 53 3.12 2.17 4.70
C LEU A 53 3.15 1.22 5.91
N ILE A 54 2.56 0.07 5.71
CA ILE A 54 2.25 -0.98 6.67
C ILE A 54 3.04 -2.22 6.31
N TYR A 55 3.66 -2.83 7.30
CA TYR A 55 4.46 -4.04 7.14
C TYR A 55 3.85 -5.22 7.91
N ILE A 56 3.66 -6.37 7.25
CA ILE A 56 3.06 -7.56 7.90
C ILE A 56 3.80 -8.84 7.50
N TYR A 57 4.03 -9.72 8.48
CA TYR A 57 4.56 -11.06 8.24
C TYR A 57 3.46 -12.07 7.83
N CYS A 58 3.00 -12.01 6.58
CA CYS A 58 2.30 -13.11 5.91
C CYS A 58 3.29 -14.07 5.26
N LEU A 59 3.65 -15.10 6.01
CA LEU A 59 4.56 -16.15 5.59
C LEU A 59 3.84 -17.16 4.67
N THR A 60 4.38 -17.51 3.49
CA THR A 60 3.91 -18.64 2.66
C THR A 60 5.02 -19.64 2.40
N LYS A 61 4.69 -20.94 2.53
CA LYS A 61 5.63 -22.03 2.24
C LYS A 61 5.73 -22.24 0.74
N GLN A 62 6.90 -22.72 0.32
CA GLN A 62 7.09 -23.27 -1.02
C GLN A 62 6.27 -24.56 -1.15
N LEU A 63 5.06 -24.45 -1.69
CA LEU A 63 4.14 -25.56 -1.92
C LEU A 63 3.87 -25.71 -3.42
N ASN A 64 3.37 -26.89 -3.77
CA ASN A 64 3.14 -27.40 -5.13
C ASN A 64 2.70 -26.29 -6.12
N THR A 65 3.62 -25.84 -6.97
CA THR A 65 3.37 -24.78 -7.96
C THR A 65 2.57 -25.36 -9.13
N ASP A 66 1.25 -25.33 -9.03
CA ASP A 66 0.41 -25.50 -10.22
C ASP A 66 0.62 -24.27 -11.13
N PRO A 67 1.19 -24.42 -12.33
CA PRO A 67 1.41 -23.30 -13.23
C PRO A 67 0.11 -22.64 -13.74
N HIS A 68 -1.05 -23.29 -13.55
CA HIS A 68 -2.36 -22.75 -13.89
C HIS A 68 -3.04 -22.02 -12.73
N ASP A 69 -2.44 -22.04 -11.54
CA ASP A 69 -2.95 -21.31 -10.39
C ASP A 69 -2.60 -19.82 -10.54
N ILE A 70 -3.49 -19.09 -11.19
CA ILE A 70 -3.42 -17.64 -11.44
C ILE A 70 -4.47 -16.92 -10.60
N SER A 71 -4.12 -15.73 -10.11
CA SER A 71 -5.06 -14.89 -9.36
C SER A 71 -6.25 -14.53 -10.24
N LEU A 72 -7.47 -14.70 -9.73
CA LEU A 72 -8.68 -14.32 -10.47
C LEU A 72 -8.80 -12.81 -10.69
N TYR A 73 -8.13 -12.01 -9.86
CA TYR A 73 -8.14 -10.56 -9.95
C TYR A 73 -7.13 -10.01 -10.96
N HIS A 74 -6.25 -10.84 -11.53
CA HIS A 74 -5.29 -10.50 -12.59
C HIS A 74 -4.45 -9.23 -12.34
N GLY A 75 -4.20 -8.89 -11.07
CA GLY A 75 -3.44 -7.68 -10.71
C GLY A 75 -4.22 -6.36 -10.88
N HIS A 76 -5.54 -6.42 -11.03
CA HIS A 76 -6.40 -5.24 -11.15
C HIS A 76 -6.93 -4.75 -9.79
N THR A 77 -6.33 -5.12 -8.66
CA THR A 77 -6.84 -4.77 -7.31
C THR A 77 -5.70 -4.22 -6.44
N TYR A 78 -5.68 -4.55 -5.14
CA TYR A 78 -4.64 -4.17 -4.19
C TYR A 78 -3.27 -4.73 -4.56
N PHE A 79 -3.20 -5.92 -5.17
CA PHE A 79 -1.94 -6.47 -5.67
C PHE A 79 -1.70 -6.10 -7.13
N PRO A 80 -0.46 -5.79 -7.52
CA PRO A 80 -0.10 -5.60 -8.92
C PRO A 80 -0.06 -6.94 -9.68
N PRO A 81 0.00 -6.91 -11.03
CA PRO A 81 0.23 -8.10 -11.83
C PRO A 81 1.51 -8.84 -11.38
N ASN A 82 1.36 -10.11 -11.00
CA ASN A 82 2.47 -10.89 -10.42
C ASN A 82 3.67 -11.04 -11.37
N THR A 83 3.41 -11.11 -12.68
CA THR A 83 4.44 -11.17 -13.73
C THR A 83 5.31 -9.91 -13.75
N GLU A 84 4.68 -8.74 -13.73
CA GLU A 84 5.37 -7.45 -13.73
C GLU A 84 6.16 -7.24 -12.43
N TYR A 85 5.56 -7.57 -11.30
CA TYR A 85 6.21 -7.43 -10.01
C TYR A 85 7.42 -8.35 -9.86
N LYS A 86 7.29 -9.62 -10.26
CA LYS A 86 8.41 -10.58 -10.27
C LYS A 86 9.53 -10.13 -11.19
N ALA A 87 9.21 -9.63 -12.40
CA ALA A 87 10.19 -9.11 -13.33
C ALA A 87 10.96 -7.91 -12.74
N TYR A 88 10.24 -7.00 -12.07
CA TYR A 88 10.86 -5.89 -11.34
C TYR A 88 11.83 -6.37 -10.26
N ILE A 89 11.41 -7.30 -9.40
CA ILE A 89 12.25 -7.80 -8.31
C ILE A 89 13.49 -8.55 -8.86
N GLN A 90 13.33 -9.32 -9.93
CA GLN A 90 14.44 -10.06 -10.57
C GLN A 90 15.43 -9.16 -11.31
N ALA A 91 14.99 -8.00 -11.82
CA ALA A 91 15.85 -7.03 -12.48
C ALA A 91 16.74 -6.25 -11.49
N LEU A 92 16.48 -6.34 -10.18
CA LEU A 92 17.28 -5.67 -9.16
C LEU A 92 18.58 -6.42 -8.89
N PRO A 93 19.69 -5.70 -8.63
CA PRO A 93 20.95 -6.35 -8.28
C PRO A 93 20.79 -7.21 -7.02
N SER A 94 21.39 -8.41 -7.05
CA SER A 94 21.31 -9.40 -5.97
C SER A 94 21.80 -8.87 -4.62
N GLN A 95 22.70 -7.88 -4.65
CA GLN A 95 23.13 -7.09 -3.49
C GLN A 95 22.48 -5.70 -3.55
N SER A 96 21.19 -5.64 -3.22
CA SER A 96 20.57 -4.36 -2.90
C SER A 96 21.19 -3.84 -1.61
N PRO A 97 21.49 -2.52 -1.51
CA PRO A 97 21.94 -1.96 -0.26
C PRO A 97 20.93 -2.29 0.84
N LYS A 98 21.41 -2.82 1.96
CA LYS A 98 20.58 -3.01 3.15
C LYS A 98 19.90 -1.69 3.47
N LYS A 99 18.70 -1.74 4.07
CA LYS A 99 18.00 -0.56 4.57
C LYS A 99 18.88 0.18 5.58
N SER A 100 19.73 1.10 5.13
CA SER A 100 20.51 1.93 6.02
C SER A 100 19.73 3.20 6.25
N ALA A 101 19.08 3.26 7.40
CA ALA A 101 18.76 4.56 7.95
C ALA A 101 20.07 5.18 8.45
N PRO A 102 20.18 6.52 8.43
CA PRO A 102 21.22 7.19 9.18
C PRO A 102 21.11 6.94 10.70
N CYS A 103 19.97 6.46 11.22
CA CYS A 103 19.73 6.20 12.64
C CYS A 103 20.01 4.74 13.04
N ASP A 104 20.61 4.57 14.22
CA ASP A 104 21.20 3.32 14.67
C ASP A 104 20.17 2.23 15.01
N HIS A 105 18.95 2.62 15.41
CA HIS A 105 17.91 1.69 15.88
C HIS A 105 17.49 0.66 14.82
N PHE A 106 17.45 1.04 13.55
CA PHE A 106 17.06 0.12 12.46
C PHE A 106 18.13 -0.93 12.13
N THR A 107 19.36 -0.75 12.62
CA THR A 107 20.42 -1.75 12.49
C THR A 107 20.04 -3.05 13.21
N ALA A 108 19.27 -2.97 14.31
CA ALA A 108 18.77 -4.13 15.04
C ALA A 108 17.61 -4.85 14.31
N ILE A 109 16.73 -4.09 13.64
CA ILE A 109 15.62 -4.65 12.84
C ILE A 109 16.15 -5.39 11.59
N ASN A 110 17.22 -4.86 10.98
CA ASN A 110 17.94 -5.54 9.90
C ASN A 110 18.74 -6.78 10.36
N ALA A 111 18.91 -6.97 11.67
CA ALA A 111 19.59 -8.12 12.27
C ALA A 111 18.62 -9.26 12.63
N GLN A 112 17.35 -9.18 12.19
CA GLN A 112 16.41 -10.29 12.38
C GLN A 112 16.96 -11.59 11.80
N ASP A 113 16.77 -12.69 12.55
CA ASP A 113 17.26 -14.00 12.13
C ASP A 113 16.46 -14.51 10.92
N HIS A 114 17.08 -14.51 9.74
CA HIS A 114 16.47 -15.02 8.51
C HIS A 114 16.19 -16.53 8.56
N LYS A 115 16.64 -17.26 9.59
CA LYS A 115 16.29 -18.68 9.79
C LYS A 115 14.78 -18.92 9.80
N LYS A 116 13.97 -17.95 10.28
CA LYS A 116 12.50 -18.07 10.28
C LYS A 116 11.88 -18.09 8.88
N PHE A 117 12.62 -17.65 7.86
CA PHE A 117 12.18 -17.60 6.46
C PHE A 117 12.65 -18.78 5.62
N LYS A 118 13.32 -19.77 6.23
CA LYS A 118 13.80 -20.93 5.51
C LYS A 118 12.62 -21.71 4.89
N ASN A 119 12.74 -22.02 3.60
CA ASN A 119 11.71 -22.73 2.79
C ASN A 119 10.40 -21.95 2.59
N MET A 120 10.47 -20.61 2.67
CA MET A 120 9.34 -19.73 2.41
C MET A 120 9.52 -19.04 1.06
N ASP A 121 8.47 -19.05 0.23
CA ASP A 121 8.44 -18.29 -1.03
C ASP A 121 8.10 -16.82 -0.75
N ILE A 122 7.22 -16.58 0.21
CA ILE A 122 6.84 -15.25 0.67
C ILE A 122 7.04 -15.19 2.16
N THR A 123 7.67 -14.10 2.59
CA THR A 123 8.08 -13.86 3.97
C THR A 123 7.20 -12.81 4.67
N GLY A 124 6.37 -12.14 3.89
CA GLY A 124 5.43 -11.15 4.36
C GLY A 124 4.79 -10.37 3.21
N ILE A 125 4.05 -9.33 3.57
CA ILE A 125 3.48 -8.35 2.66
C ILE A 125 3.83 -6.95 3.13
N VAL A 126 3.97 -6.03 2.19
CA VAL A 126 3.95 -4.59 2.43
C VAL A 126 2.66 -4.05 1.87
N THR A 127 1.97 -3.23 2.65
CA THR A 127 0.70 -2.63 2.29
C THR A 127 0.81 -1.12 2.40
N ILE A 128 0.12 -0.37 1.56
CA ILE A 128 -0.04 1.07 1.68
C ILE A 128 -1.51 1.35 1.92
N ASN A 129 -1.79 2.18 2.91
CA ASN A 129 -3.13 2.67 3.18
C ASN A 129 -3.14 4.20 3.28
N CYS A 130 -4.33 4.80 3.29
CA CYS A 130 -4.48 6.21 3.65
C CYS A 130 -4.60 6.37 5.17
N SER A 131 -4.53 7.62 5.65
CA SER A 131 -4.75 7.96 7.07
C SER A 131 -6.13 7.54 7.61
N HIS A 132 -7.13 7.38 6.75
CA HIS A 132 -8.46 6.84 7.09
C HIS A 132 -8.48 5.31 7.19
N ILE A 133 -7.32 4.66 7.05
CA ILE A 133 -7.10 3.22 7.19
C ILE A 133 -7.84 2.44 6.10
N LEU A 134 -7.85 2.96 4.88
CA LEU A 134 -8.33 2.25 3.69
C LEU A 134 -7.13 1.80 2.87
N ILE A 135 -7.09 0.52 2.53
CA ILE A 135 -5.99 -0.11 1.82
C ILE A 135 -5.96 0.39 0.37
N LYS A 136 -4.78 0.72 -0.14
CA LYS A 136 -4.56 1.25 -1.50
C LYS A 136 -3.74 0.30 -2.38
N SER A 137 -2.80 -0.43 -1.80
CA SER A 137 -1.88 -1.30 -2.53
C SER A 137 -1.21 -2.29 -1.57
N THR A 138 -0.88 -3.47 -2.06
CA THR A 138 -0.19 -4.53 -1.32
C THR A 138 0.78 -5.25 -2.26
N VAL A 139 1.96 -5.63 -1.77
CA VAL A 139 2.95 -6.43 -2.50
C VAL A 139 3.56 -7.52 -1.62
N ASP A 140 3.96 -8.63 -2.24
CA ASP A 140 4.60 -9.74 -1.55
C ASP A 140 6.09 -9.51 -1.29
N LEU A 141 6.58 -10.02 -0.18
CA LEU A 141 7.98 -9.94 0.21
C LEU A 141 8.68 -11.27 -0.01
N GLN A 142 9.62 -11.31 -0.94
CA GLN A 142 10.33 -12.54 -1.28
C GLN A 142 11.31 -12.94 -0.16
N LEU A 143 11.95 -11.95 0.50
CA LEU A 143 12.85 -12.21 1.62
C LEU A 143 13.01 -10.96 2.48
N GLY A 144 12.15 -10.84 3.47
CA GLY A 144 12.04 -9.67 4.32
C GLY A 144 11.67 -8.42 3.53
N GLU A 145 11.53 -7.32 4.26
CA GLU A 145 11.25 -6.03 3.63
C GLU A 145 12.49 -5.44 2.97
N LYS A 146 12.35 -4.93 1.75
CA LYS A 146 13.36 -4.10 1.10
C LYS A 146 12.70 -2.82 0.58
N PHE A 147 13.48 -1.76 0.42
CA PHE A 147 12.98 -0.52 -0.18
C PHE A 147 12.37 -0.74 -1.55
N ALA A 148 12.88 -1.69 -2.34
CA ALA A 148 12.28 -2.04 -3.61
C ALA A 148 10.83 -2.54 -3.51
N ASN A 149 10.50 -3.32 -2.47
CA ASN A 149 9.11 -3.74 -2.25
C ASN A 149 8.23 -2.51 -1.96
N THR A 150 8.70 -1.63 -1.08
CA THR A 150 8.06 -0.34 -0.73
C THR A 150 7.90 0.57 -1.95
N ASP A 151 8.91 0.70 -2.80
CA ASP A 151 8.92 1.51 -4.01
C ASP A 151 7.81 1.06 -4.97
N TYR A 152 7.72 -0.25 -5.23
CA TYR A 152 6.70 -0.80 -6.12
C TYR A 152 5.31 -0.68 -5.50
N ALA A 153 5.15 -0.96 -4.20
CA ALA A 153 3.88 -0.80 -3.50
C ALA A 153 3.37 0.64 -3.63
N LEU A 154 4.28 1.62 -3.50
CA LEU A 154 3.99 3.05 -3.62
C LEU A 154 3.62 3.44 -5.04
N ALA A 155 4.39 3.01 -6.04
CA ALA A 155 4.06 3.23 -7.45
C ALA A 155 2.68 2.66 -7.80
N HIS A 156 2.38 1.44 -7.33
CA HIS A 156 1.08 0.81 -7.52
C HIS A 156 -0.06 1.55 -6.79
N ALA A 157 0.19 2.04 -5.57
CA ALA A 157 -0.79 2.86 -4.83
C ALA A 157 -1.10 4.18 -5.51
N ILE A 158 -0.11 4.80 -6.16
CA ILE A 158 -0.28 6.03 -6.94
C ILE A 158 -1.08 5.72 -8.21
N CYS A 159 -0.70 4.67 -8.94
CA CYS A 159 -1.41 4.21 -10.14
C CYS A 159 -2.89 3.95 -9.85
N ASN A 160 -3.19 3.25 -8.75
CA ASN A 160 -4.56 2.97 -8.31
C ASN A 160 -5.36 4.23 -7.95
N THR A 161 -4.72 5.38 -7.72
CA THR A 161 -5.42 6.65 -7.46
C THR A 161 -5.52 7.58 -8.65
N LYS A 162 -4.89 7.24 -9.78
CA LYS A 162 -4.97 8.07 -10.98
C LYS A 162 -6.26 7.76 -11.74
N PRO A 163 -7.03 8.78 -12.16
CA PRO A 163 -8.12 8.57 -13.11
C PRO A 163 -7.55 8.01 -14.43
N HIS A 164 -8.27 7.08 -15.07
CA HIS A 164 -7.85 6.57 -16.37
C HIS A 164 -7.91 7.69 -17.42
N PRO A 165 -6.98 7.77 -18.40
CA PRO A 165 -6.93 8.85 -19.40
C PRO A 165 -8.19 9.02 -20.26
N GLU A 166 -9.09 8.04 -20.28
CA GLU A 166 -10.38 8.09 -21.00
C GLU A 166 -11.56 8.52 -20.10
N GLU A 167 -11.32 8.72 -18.80
CA GLU A 167 -12.34 9.10 -17.84
C GLU A 167 -12.33 10.62 -17.61
N ILE A 168 -13.41 11.29 -18.02
CA ILE A 168 -13.73 12.63 -17.53
C ILE A 168 -14.23 12.50 -16.09
N LEU A 169 -13.30 12.34 -15.14
CA LEU A 169 -13.61 12.52 -13.74
C LEU A 169 -13.66 14.01 -13.41
N PHE A 170 -14.70 14.41 -12.70
CA PHE A 170 -14.76 15.66 -11.92
C PHE A 170 -13.87 15.60 -10.65
N ILE A 171 -12.95 14.63 -10.56
CA ILE A 171 -11.80 14.76 -9.68
C ILE A 171 -10.83 15.56 -10.51
N ASP A 172 -10.66 16.82 -10.15
CA ASP A 172 -9.72 17.68 -10.82
C ASP A 172 -8.34 17.01 -10.73
N HIS A 173 -7.84 16.50 -11.85
CA HIS A 173 -6.50 15.91 -11.92
C HIS A 173 -5.48 16.93 -11.37
N ASP A 174 -5.77 18.23 -11.55
CA ASP A 174 -5.02 19.29 -10.90
C ASP A 174 -5.14 19.26 -9.38
N PHE A 175 -6.30 18.96 -8.78
CA PHE A 175 -6.44 18.84 -7.33
C PHE A 175 -5.56 17.73 -6.77
N ALA A 176 -5.56 16.55 -7.40
CA ALA A 176 -4.69 15.45 -6.98
C ALA A 176 -3.20 15.80 -7.17
N HIS A 177 -2.84 16.52 -8.23
CA HIS A 177 -1.45 16.94 -8.48
C HIS A 177 -1.00 18.14 -7.63
N LYS A 178 -1.90 19.04 -7.25
CA LYS A 178 -1.63 20.27 -6.47
C LYS A 178 -1.80 20.09 -4.96
N SER A 179 -2.40 19.00 -4.52
CA SER A 179 -2.55 18.71 -3.09
C SER A 179 -1.22 18.33 -2.46
N ASP A 180 -1.04 18.69 -1.19
CA ASP A 180 0.09 18.21 -0.41
C ASP A 180 -0.10 16.70 -0.16
N HIS A 181 0.92 15.92 -0.53
CA HIS A 181 0.95 14.48 -0.28
C HIS A 181 1.93 14.18 0.84
N HIS A 182 1.48 13.48 1.86
CA HIS A 182 2.35 13.03 2.94
C HIS A 182 2.43 11.52 2.94
N HIS A 183 3.65 10.98 2.94
CA HIS A 183 3.89 9.55 3.06
C HIS A 183 4.61 9.24 4.36
N SER A 184 3.96 8.47 5.23
CA SER A 184 4.52 8.08 6.50
C SER A 184 5.04 6.64 6.47
N TYR A 185 6.26 6.45 6.97
CA TYR A 185 6.94 5.18 7.02
C TYR A 185 8.03 5.21 8.09
N ASP A 186 8.17 4.14 8.86
CA ASP A 186 9.06 4.07 10.03
C ASP A 186 10.48 4.46 9.70
N ILE A 187 10.95 4.12 8.50
CA ILE A 187 12.33 4.38 8.06
C ILE A 187 12.39 5.42 6.93
N SER A 188 11.42 6.35 6.88
CA SER A 188 11.38 7.45 5.90
C SER A 188 12.70 8.20 5.78
N CYS A 189 13.45 8.38 6.88
CA CYS A 189 14.76 9.04 6.88
C CYS A 189 15.85 8.34 6.04
N GLY A 190 15.74 7.02 5.84
CA GLY A 190 16.58 6.25 4.93
C GLY A 190 15.96 6.16 3.53
N PHE A 191 14.65 5.94 3.48
CA PHE A 191 13.90 5.73 2.23
C PHE A 191 13.93 6.97 1.32
N SER A 192 13.64 8.15 1.88
CA SER A 192 13.52 9.42 1.13
C SER A 192 14.79 9.82 0.38
N LYS A 193 15.97 9.35 0.82
CA LYS A 193 17.26 9.68 0.22
C LYS A 193 17.42 9.15 -1.20
N ASN A 194 16.85 7.98 -1.48
CA ASN A 194 17.06 7.28 -2.75
C ASN A 194 15.78 7.07 -3.56
N VAL A 195 14.60 7.33 -2.96
CA VAL A 195 13.30 7.10 -3.61
C VAL A 195 13.21 7.81 -4.97
N ILE A 196 13.63 9.08 -5.09
CA ILE A 196 13.58 9.80 -6.37
C ILE A 196 14.43 9.13 -7.44
N LYS A 197 15.65 8.69 -7.10
CA LYS A 197 16.54 7.98 -8.03
C LYS A 197 15.94 6.64 -8.45
N CYS A 198 15.31 5.93 -7.53
CA CYS A 198 14.64 4.67 -7.80
C CYS A 198 13.45 4.86 -8.76
N PHE A 199 12.60 5.85 -8.47
CA PHE A 199 11.44 6.17 -9.30
C PHE A 199 11.85 6.68 -10.69
N GLN A 200 12.91 7.48 -10.82
CA GLN A 200 13.43 7.89 -12.13
C GLN A 200 13.83 6.71 -13.00
N LYS A 201 14.37 5.64 -12.39
CA LYS A 201 14.79 4.44 -13.11
C LYS A 201 13.63 3.51 -13.45
N ASN A 202 12.74 3.28 -12.48
CA ASN A 202 11.78 2.18 -12.55
C ASN A 202 10.33 2.63 -12.78
N PHE A 203 9.97 3.85 -12.40
CA PHE A 203 8.60 4.39 -12.45
C PHE A 203 8.60 5.85 -12.92
N PRO A 204 9.11 6.14 -14.14
CA PRO A 204 9.37 7.52 -14.58
C PRO A 204 8.13 8.41 -14.58
N ASN A 205 6.95 7.83 -14.85
CA ASN A 205 5.67 8.55 -14.86
C ASN A 205 5.21 9.02 -13.48
N GLU A 206 5.79 8.46 -12.40
CA GLU A 206 5.40 8.73 -11.02
C GLU A 206 6.39 9.63 -10.28
N VAL A 207 7.51 9.99 -10.92
CA VAL A 207 8.59 10.77 -10.30
C VAL A 207 8.10 12.11 -9.78
N GLU A 208 7.26 12.81 -10.55
CA GLU A 208 6.77 14.13 -10.17
C GLU A 208 5.85 14.08 -8.95
N PHE A 209 4.98 13.07 -8.90
CA PHE A 209 4.14 12.81 -7.75
C PHE A 209 4.99 12.56 -6.49
N VAL A 210 6.04 11.73 -6.61
CA VAL A 210 6.97 11.43 -5.51
C VAL A 210 7.83 12.61 -5.11
N ARG A 211 8.19 13.49 -6.04
CA ARG A 211 8.94 14.72 -5.74
C ARG A 211 8.14 15.67 -4.86
N ASN A 212 6.83 15.71 -5.06
CA ASN A 212 5.92 16.56 -4.29
C ASN A 212 5.42 15.89 -2.99
N MET A 213 5.90 14.68 -2.68
CA MET A 213 5.62 14.02 -1.40
C MET A 213 6.51 14.51 -0.27
N LYS A 214 5.88 14.82 0.86
CA LYS A 214 6.52 15.03 2.16
C LYS A 214 6.63 13.70 2.89
N TRP A 215 7.82 13.40 3.40
CA TRP A 215 8.10 12.15 4.10
C TRP A 215 7.93 12.32 5.59
N LEU A 216 7.25 11.37 6.24
CA LEU A 216 6.98 11.39 7.67
C LEU A 216 7.41 10.08 8.32
N ILE A 217 7.67 10.13 9.62
CA ILE A 217 7.82 8.96 10.49
C ILE A 217 6.67 9.03 11.51
N PRO A 218 5.99 7.91 11.83
CA PRO A 218 4.96 7.91 12.87
C PRO A 218 5.48 8.46 14.20
N LEU A 219 4.58 9.06 14.97
CA LEU A 219 4.96 9.81 16.15
C LEU A 219 5.53 8.92 17.28
N LEU A 220 5.13 7.65 17.38
CA LEU A 220 5.77 6.75 18.36
C LEU A 220 7.15 6.30 17.88
N TYR A 221 7.31 6.06 16.58
CA TYR A 221 8.59 5.58 16.04
C TYR A 221 9.64 6.67 15.97
N VAL A 222 9.28 7.93 15.66
CA VAL A 222 10.25 9.02 15.46
C VAL A 222 11.15 9.25 16.67
N GLN A 223 10.67 8.95 17.88
CA GLN A 223 11.42 9.03 19.13
C GLN A 223 12.63 8.08 19.17
N ASN A 224 12.59 7.00 18.40
CA ASN A 224 13.68 6.02 18.30
C ASN A 224 14.66 6.34 17.15
N HIS A 225 14.53 7.51 16.51
CA HIS A 225 15.49 8.01 15.54
C HIS A 225 16.46 9.01 16.18
N GLN A 226 17.44 9.47 15.40
CA GLN A 226 18.30 10.59 15.80
C GLN A 226 17.47 11.87 15.97
N ASP A 227 17.91 12.77 16.84
CA ASP A 227 17.21 14.02 17.17
C ASP A 227 16.78 14.84 15.93
N ASN A 228 17.64 14.90 14.91
CA ASN A 228 17.32 15.60 13.66
C ASN A 228 16.11 14.99 12.92
N CYS A 229 15.83 13.70 13.08
CA CYS A 229 14.68 13.07 12.45
C CYS A 229 13.36 13.58 13.04
N THR A 230 13.34 13.94 14.32
CA THR A 230 12.15 14.52 14.96
C THR A 230 11.74 15.81 14.26
N TYR A 231 12.68 16.72 14.02
CA TYR A 231 12.37 18.00 13.37
C TYR A 231 12.07 17.84 11.87
N LEU A 232 12.71 16.87 11.20
CA LEU A 232 12.57 16.69 9.75
C LEU A 232 11.37 15.82 9.34
N TYR A 233 10.96 14.84 10.15
CA TYR A 233 9.99 13.82 9.74
C TYR A 233 8.80 13.67 10.69
N SER A 234 8.79 14.34 11.85
CA SER A 234 7.60 14.33 12.70
C SER A 234 6.48 15.13 12.04
N SER A 235 5.28 14.56 12.03
CA SER A 235 4.07 15.28 11.61
C SER A 235 3.79 16.52 12.47
N ALA A 236 4.32 16.62 13.68
CA ALA A 236 4.13 17.77 14.56
C ALA A 236 4.87 19.04 14.09
N TYR A 237 5.96 18.88 13.31
CA TYR A 237 6.80 19.99 12.84
C TYR A 237 6.68 20.24 11.34
N GLN A 238 5.92 19.40 10.63
CA GLN A 238 5.71 19.52 9.20
C GLN A 238 4.50 20.41 8.89
N GLU A 239 4.58 21.15 7.80
CA GLU A 239 3.46 21.98 7.37
C GLU A 239 2.38 21.11 6.71
N ASN A 240 1.14 21.47 6.99
CA ASN A 240 -0.07 20.83 6.43
C ASN A 240 -0.20 19.34 6.78
N THR A 241 0.33 18.86 7.90
CA THR A 241 0.27 17.43 8.27
C THR A 241 -0.92 17.02 9.13
N ARG A 242 -1.73 17.97 9.62
CA ARG A 242 -2.79 17.77 10.63
C ARG A 242 -2.25 16.97 11.86
N ASN A 243 -3.11 16.66 12.84
CA ASN A 243 -2.75 15.81 13.98
C ASN A 243 -2.70 14.34 13.55
N PHE A 244 -1.71 13.98 12.72
CA PHE A 244 -1.49 12.61 12.27
C PHE A 244 -0.48 11.89 13.15
N GLN A 245 -0.91 10.80 13.77
CA GLN A 245 -0.04 9.98 14.63
C GLN A 245 0.69 8.86 13.88
N GLY A 246 0.15 8.36 12.76
CA GLY A 246 0.73 7.21 12.03
C GLY A 246 0.30 5.84 12.56
N GLU A 247 0.19 5.66 13.88
CA GLU A 247 -0.11 4.37 14.53
C GLU A 247 -1.40 3.69 14.07
N SER A 248 -2.42 4.47 13.70
CA SER A 248 -3.70 3.92 13.24
C SER A 248 -3.56 3.07 11.98
N ALA A 249 -2.48 3.25 11.23
CA ALA A 249 -2.20 2.41 10.09
C ALA A 249 -1.87 0.96 10.49
N GLU A 250 -1.44 0.68 11.72
CA GLU A 250 -1.21 -0.69 12.16
C GLU A 250 -2.50 -1.46 12.48
N GLN A 251 -3.66 -0.80 12.56
CA GLN A 251 -4.92 -1.45 12.93
C GLN A 251 -5.32 -2.65 12.03
N PRO A 252 -5.17 -2.60 10.70
CA PRO A 252 -5.42 -3.76 9.83
C PRO A 252 -4.51 -4.96 10.13
N TRP A 253 -3.37 -4.77 10.81
CA TRP A 253 -2.47 -5.87 11.18
C TRP A 253 -3.17 -6.90 12.05
N ILE A 254 -4.08 -6.48 12.94
CA ILE A 254 -4.80 -7.39 13.84
C ILE A 254 -5.60 -8.41 13.04
N GLU A 255 -6.28 -7.97 11.98
CA GLU A 255 -7.05 -8.85 11.11
C GLU A 255 -6.15 -9.72 10.22
N LEU A 256 -5.10 -9.13 9.65
CA LEU A 256 -4.20 -9.83 8.74
C LEU A 256 -3.33 -10.87 9.46
N ASN A 257 -2.98 -10.64 10.73
CA ASN A 257 -2.29 -11.62 11.57
C ASN A 257 -3.14 -12.87 11.82
N GLN A 258 -4.46 -12.76 11.89
CA GLN A 258 -5.37 -13.92 11.98
C GLN A 258 -5.42 -14.70 10.66
N LEU A 259 -5.16 -14.02 9.54
CA LEU A 259 -5.12 -14.61 8.21
C LEU A 259 -3.79 -15.31 7.90
N ALA A 260 -2.68 -14.82 8.46
CA ALA A 260 -1.34 -15.32 8.15
C ALA A 260 -1.16 -16.85 8.30
N PRO A 261 -1.69 -17.54 9.34
CA PRO A 261 -1.60 -19.00 9.42
C PRO A 261 -2.38 -19.72 8.32
N GLN A 262 -3.50 -19.14 7.87
CA GLN A 262 -4.36 -19.73 6.85
C GLN A 262 -3.72 -19.63 5.46
N THR A 263 -3.11 -18.49 5.16
CA THR A 263 -2.50 -18.26 3.86
C THR A 263 -1.10 -18.87 3.74
N GLN A 264 -0.52 -19.34 4.85
CA GLN A 264 0.80 -19.95 4.86
C GLN A 264 0.92 -21.23 4.05
N GLN A 265 -0.15 -22.02 3.96
CA GLN A 265 -0.18 -23.26 3.17
C GLN A 265 -0.83 -23.06 1.79
N MET A 266 -1.08 -21.82 1.37
CA MET A 266 -1.67 -21.53 0.07
C MET A 266 -0.58 -21.29 -0.97
N ASN A 267 -0.87 -21.67 -2.20
CA ASN A 267 -0.13 -21.20 -3.37
C ASN A 267 -0.23 -19.68 -3.49
N ASN A 268 0.72 -19.06 -4.19
CA ASN A 268 0.83 -17.60 -4.27
C ASN A 268 -0.47 -16.91 -4.74
N SER A 269 -1.08 -17.41 -5.81
CA SER A 269 -2.28 -16.82 -6.39
C SER A 269 -3.47 -16.89 -5.43
N HIS A 270 -3.68 -18.05 -4.80
CA HIS A 270 -4.70 -18.21 -3.75
C HIS A 270 -4.42 -17.38 -2.49
N HIS A 271 -3.14 -17.22 -2.11
CA HIS A 271 -2.71 -16.33 -1.02
C HIS A 271 -3.11 -14.88 -1.33
N GLN A 272 -2.77 -14.37 -2.51
CA GLN A 272 -3.12 -13.02 -2.96
C GLN A 272 -4.64 -12.83 -3.02
N ASP A 273 -5.38 -13.74 -3.66
CA ASP A 273 -6.85 -13.67 -3.77
C ASP A 273 -7.52 -13.62 -2.39
N THR A 274 -7.02 -14.41 -1.44
CA THR A 274 -7.55 -14.40 -0.07
C THR A 274 -7.27 -13.07 0.62
N ILE A 275 -6.07 -12.51 0.50
CA ILE A 275 -5.77 -11.19 1.07
C ILE A 275 -6.61 -10.08 0.41
N ILE A 276 -6.80 -10.14 -0.92
CA ILE A 276 -7.65 -9.21 -1.68
C ILE A 276 -9.09 -9.25 -1.16
N ASP A 277 -9.64 -10.43 -0.89
CA ASP A 277 -11.00 -10.57 -0.33
C ASP A 277 -11.11 -9.85 1.02
N HIS A 278 -10.11 -10.03 1.90
CA HIS A 278 -10.08 -9.40 3.22
C HIS A 278 -9.89 -7.87 3.13
N HIS A 279 -9.00 -7.38 2.27
CA HIS A 279 -8.83 -5.95 2.02
C HIS A 279 -10.11 -5.31 1.43
N SER A 280 -10.75 -5.99 0.47
CA SER A 280 -12.01 -5.55 -0.12
C SER A 280 -13.10 -5.45 0.93
N HIS A 281 -13.24 -6.47 1.78
CA HIS A 281 -14.20 -6.44 2.86
C HIS A 281 -13.91 -5.34 3.88
N TRP A 282 -12.63 -5.16 4.27
CA TRP A 282 -12.20 -4.11 5.18
C TRP A 282 -12.57 -2.72 4.65
N ASN A 283 -12.19 -2.41 3.41
CA ASN A 283 -12.49 -1.13 2.80
C ASN A 283 -14.00 -0.92 2.64
N TRP A 284 -14.73 -1.94 2.17
CA TRP A 284 -16.19 -1.89 2.02
C TRP A 284 -16.91 -1.68 3.35
N ALA A 285 -16.52 -2.40 4.41
CA ALA A 285 -17.12 -2.29 5.74
C ALA A 285 -16.87 -0.90 6.35
N LYS A 286 -15.65 -0.36 6.18
CA LYS A 286 -15.33 1.02 6.57
C LYS A 286 -16.20 2.04 5.86
N THR A 287 -16.36 1.91 4.55
CA THR A 287 -17.15 2.85 3.74
C THR A 287 -18.64 2.78 4.05
N THR A 288 -19.20 1.57 4.19
CA THR A 288 -20.64 1.38 4.43
C THR A 288 -21.08 1.72 5.85
N ASN A 289 -20.23 1.47 6.86
CA ASN A 289 -20.54 1.80 8.25
C ASN A 289 -20.25 3.26 8.61
N MET A 290 -19.60 4.03 7.72
CA MET A 290 -19.22 5.41 7.98
C MET A 290 -20.42 6.26 8.43
N ALA A 291 -21.55 6.16 7.74
CA ALA A 291 -22.75 6.93 8.06
C ALA A 291 -23.29 6.65 9.49
N ALA A 292 -23.18 5.41 9.97
CA ALA A 292 -23.63 5.02 11.31
C ALA A 292 -22.69 5.50 12.43
N THR A 293 -21.44 5.84 12.09
CA THR A 293 -20.43 6.32 13.05
C THR A 293 -20.29 7.84 13.09
N LEU A 294 -20.99 8.55 12.20
CA LEU A 294 -20.99 10.01 12.11
C LEU A 294 -22.19 10.68 12.81
N SER A 295 -23.10 9.88 13.39
CA SER A 295 -24.29 10.35 14.13
C SER A 295 -23.98 10.68 15.58
#